data_AF-A0A534LNI6-F1
#
_entry.id   AF-A0A534LNI6-F1
#
_cell.length_a   1.000
_cell.length_b   1.000
_cell.length_c   1.000
_cell.angle_alpha   90.00
_cell.angle_beta   90.00
_cell.angle_gamma   90.00
#
_symmetry.space_group_name_H-M   'P 1'
#
loop_
_entity.id
_entity.type
_entity.pdbx_description
1 polymer ?
#
loop_
_entity_poly.entity_id
_entity_poly.type
_entity_poly.pdbx_seq_one_letter_code
_entity_poly.pdbx_strand_id
1 'polypeptide(L)'
;MTRRAGHACRTKLETAICTEMDRQRLPHEHRSLRFRVHDAAGGSTKYEPAIVARRGPILFLVEPVARGRTARVRRLMGFLEQHSPEIVLVLVTADGAVDEIRPEAYDEIYGASDVGRLTTRISEQDPEGIVQPFRKPQRSRMRHHDTAK
;
A
#
# COMPACT_ATOMS: atom_id res chain seq x y z
N MET A 1 0.52 -4.87 31.56
CA MET A 1 0.33 -4.04 30.34
C MET A 1 -0.76 -4.66 29.49
N THR A 2 -1.95 -4.08 29.50
CA THR A 2 -3.11 -4.57 28.74
C THR A 2 -2.93 -4.26 27.26
N ARG A 3 -2.63 -5.30 26.45
CA ARG A 3 -2.67 -5.25 24.98
C ARG A 3 -4.05 -4.72 24.60
N ARG A 4 -4.14 -3.45 24.16
CA ARG A 4 -5.39 -2.90 23.64
C ARG A 4 -5.88 -3.89 22.59
N ALA A 5 -7.12 -4.35 22.72
CA ALA A 5 -7.80 -5.18 21.75
C ALA A 5 -7.99 -4.36 20.46
N GLY A 6 -6.90 -4.16 19.72
CA GLY A 6 -6.86 -3.42 18.47
C GLY A 6 -7.54 -4.28 17.41
N HIS A 7 -8.56 -3.71 16.78
CA HIS A 7 -9.45 -4.32 15.79
C HIS A 7 -8.85 -5.48 14.99
N ALA A 8 -9.51 -6.65 15.08
CA ALA A 8 -9.10 -7.87 14.39
C ALA A 8 -8.94 -7.67 12.87
N CYS A 9 -7.91 -8.33 12.32
CA CYS A 9 -7.73 -8.47 10.87
C CYS A 9 -9.03 -8.93 10.21
N ARG A 10 -9.45 -8.28 9.13
CA ARG A 10 -10.74 -8.58 8.46
C ARG A 10 -10.62 -9.59 7.33
N THR A 11 -9.41 -9.86 6.86
CA THR A 11 -9.16 -10.78 5.74
C THR A 11 -7.95 -11.65 6.02
N LYS A 12 -7.87 -12.83 5.38
CA LYS A 12 -6.69 -13.71 5.47
C LYS A 12 -5.40 -13.00 5.06
N LEU A 13 -5.47 -12.15 4.02
CA LEU A 13 -4.31 -11.40 3.56
C LEU A 13 -3.86 -10.35 4.60
N GLU A 14 -4.81 -9.66 5.23
CA GLU A 14 -4.51 -8.76 6.35
C GLU A 14 -3.89 -9.51 7.53
N THR A 15 -4.41 -10.70 7.86
CA THR A 15 -3.84 -11.56 8.91
C THR A 15 -2.41 -11.99 8.59
N ALA A 16 -2.12 -12.35 7.34
CA ALA A 16 -0.77 -12.72 6.92
C ALA A 16 0.21 -11.54 7.06
N ILE A 17 -0.20 -10.33 6.64
CA ILE A 17 0.60 -9.11 6.81
C ILE A 17 0.86 -8.83 8.29
N CYS A 18 -0.19 -8.81 9.11
CA CYS A 18 -0.09 -8.56 10.54
C CYS A 18 0.83 -9.59 11.24
N THR A 19 0.68 -10.87 10.91
CA THR A 19 1.51 -11.96 11.45
C THR A 19 2.99 -11.75 11.11
N GLU A 20 3.28 -11.36 9.87
CA GLU A 20 4.65 -11.11 9.42
C GLU A 20 5.24 -9.84 10.06
N MET A 21 4.45 -8.78 10.19
CA MET A 21 4.86 -7.56 10.91
C MET A 21 5.17 -7.87 12.38
N ASP A 22 4.33 -8.64 13.06
CA ASP A 22 4.57 -9.12 14.43
C ASP A 22 5.85 -9.96 14.50
N ARG A 23 6.08 -10.88 13.55
CA ARG A 23 7.29 -11.72 13.48
C ARG A 23 8.56 -10.89 13.39
N GLN A 24 8.53 -9.79 12.62
CA GLN A 24 9.65 -8.87 12.47
C GLN A 24 9.68 -7.75 13.52
N ARG A 25 8.77 -7.78 14.51
CA ARG A 25 8.61 -6.77 15.56
C ARG A 25 8.40 -5.36 15.00
N LEU A 26 7.72 -5.25 13.86
CA LEU A 26 7.39 -3.98 13.22
C LEU A 26 6.13 -3.39 13.87
N PRO A 27 6.22 -2.24 14.57
CA PRO A 27 5.06 -1.62 15.18
C PRO A 27 4.06 -1.18 14.11
N HIS A 28 2.81 -1.58 14.28
CA HIS A 28 1.73 -1.25 13.37
C HIS A 28 0.39 -1.13 14.09
N GLU A 29 -0.53 -0.38 13.47
CA GLU A 29 -1.87 -0.14 13.96
C GLU A 29 -2.88 -0.48 12.89
N HIS A 30 -4.08 -0.92 13.29
CA HIS A 30 -5.15 -1.24 12.36
C HIS A 30 -6.16 -0.10 12.31
N ARG A 31 -6.38 0.48 11.11
CA ARG A 31 -7.43 1.48 10.86
C ARG A 31 -7.38 2.68 11.83
N SER A 32 -6.16 3.08 12.20
CA SER A 32 -5.96 4.18 13.15
C SER A 32 -6.04 5.56 12.51
N LEU A 33 -5.94 5.64 11.19
CA LEU A 33 -6.03 6.88 10.43
C LEU A 33 -7.32 6.92 9.59
N ARG A 34 -7.83 8.13 9.38
CA ARG A 34 -9.01 8.41 8.57
C ARG A 34 -8.73 9.59 7.65
N PHE A 35 -8.94 9.38 6.36
CA PHE A 35 -8.79 10.39 5.32
C PHE A 35 -10.12 10.63 4.62
N ARG A 36 -10.22 11.78 3.97
CA ARG A 36 -11.26 12.07 2.98
C ARG A 36 -10.59 12.17 1.63
N VAL A 37 -11.08 11.39 0.68
CA VAL A 37 -10.64 11.44 -0.71
C VAL A 37 -11.72 12.14 -1.51
N HIS A 38 -11.37 13.27 -2.10
CA HIS A 38 -12.26 14.04 -2.94
C HIS A 38 -12.29 13.49 -4.36
N ASP A 39 -13.44 13.54 -5.02
CA ASP A 39 -13.54 13.26 -6.45
C ASP A 39 -13.64 14.56 -7.26
N ALA A 40 -13.47 14.44 -8.58
CA ALA A 40 -13.51 15.59 -9.50
C ALA A 40 -14.89 16.27 -9.57
N ALA A 41 -15.95 15.61 -9.13
CA ALA A 41 -17.30 16.17 -9.09
C ALA A 41 -17.59 16.91 -7.77
N GLY A 42 -16.59 17.07 -6.89
CA GLY A 42 -16.73 17.72 -5.59
C GLY A 42 -17.29 16.80 -4.49
N GLY A 43 -17.52 15.52 -4.79
CA GLY A 43 -17.85 14.51 -3.81
C GLY A 43 -16.66 14.16 -2.92
N SER A 44 -16.92 13.54 -1.77
CA SER A 44 -15.86 12.98 -0.94
C SER A 44 -16.23 11.61 -0.39
N THR A 45 -15.24 10.73 -0.32
CA THR A 45 -15.39 9.40 0.25
C THR A 45 -14.41 9.20 1.41
N LYS A 46 -14.85 8.49 2.45
CA LYS A 46 -13.97 8.12 3.57
C LYS A 46 -12.98 7.05 3.11
N TYR A 47 -11.72 7.20 3.53
CA TYR A 47 -10.68 6.20 3.37
C TYR A 47 -10.04 5.92 4.73
N GLU A 48 -10.06 4.66 5.15
CA GLU A 48 -9.43 4.18 6.38
C GLU A 48 -8.43 3.09 5.98
N PRO A 49 -7.11 3.35 6.07
CA PRO A 49 -6.10 2.34 5.75
C PRO A 49 -6.23 1.12 6.65
N ALA A 50 -6.06 -0.08 6.11
CA ALA A 50 -6.21 -1.31 6.87
C ALA A 50 -5.14 -1.42 7.95
N ILE A 51 -3.88 -1.17 7.57
CA ILE A 51 -2.71 -1.24 8.45
C ILE A 51 -1.87 0.02 8.25
N VAL A 52 -1.41 0.61 9.36
CA VAL A 52 -0.55 1.78 9.40
C VAL A 52 0.73 1.41 10.12
N ALA A 53 1.88 1.56 9.47
CA ALA A 53 3.20 1.42 10.07
C ALA A 53 3.95 2.74 9.96
N ARG A 54 4.63 3.15 11.04
CA ARG A 54 5.33 4.44 11.11
C ARG A 54 6.83 4.23 11.26
N ARG A 55 7.62 4.94 10.46
CA ARG A 55 9.09 4.93 10.50
C ARG A 55 9.56 6.38 10.49
N GLY A 56 9.77 6.94 11.68
CA GLY A 56 10.04 8.37 11.86
C GLY A 56 8.90 9.24 11.28
N PRO A 57 9.19 10.19 10.38
CA PRO A 57 8.15 11.01 9.75
C PRO A 57 7.35 10.24 8.68
N ILE A 58 7.87 9.11 8.19
CA ILE A 58 7.29 8.38 7.06
C ILE A 58 6.15 7.47 7.53
N LEU A 59 5.03 7.54 6.81
CA LEU A 59 3.83 6.75 7.04
C LEU A 59 3.64 5.70 5.94
N PHE A 60 3.75 4.43 6.29
CA PHE A 60 3.40 3.32 5.40
C PHE A 60 1.94 2.92 5.62
N LEU A 61 1.11 3.11 4.59
CA LEU A 61 -0.29 2.68 4.57
C LEU A 61 -0.37 1.37 3.79
N VAL A 62 -0.58 0.27 4.49
CA VAL A 62 -0.59 -1.07 3.88
C VAL A 62 -2.03 -1.53 3.66
N GLU A 63 -2.37 -1.70 2.39
CA GLU A 63 -3.72 -1.98 1.92
C GLU A 63 -3.82 -3.37 1.28
N PRO A 64 -4.42 -4.36 1.96
CA PRO A 64 -4.76 -5.63 1.36
C PRO A 64 -5.95 -5.45 0.41
N VAL A 65 -5.72 -5.72 -0.87
CA VAL A 65 -6.71 -5.62 -1.94
C VAL A 65 -6.98 -7.00 -2.52
N ALA A 66 -8.21 -7.49 -2.36
CA ALA A 66 -8.69 -8.63 -3.12
C ALA A 66 -9.06 -8.14 -4.54
N ARG A 67 -8.32 -8.59 -5.55
CA ARG A 67 -8.52 -8.43 -7.01
C ARG A 67 -9.28 -7.18 -7.46
N GLY A 68 -8.60 -6.27 -8.15
CA GLY A 68 -9.13 -5.40 -9.22
C GLY A 68 -10.39 -4.56 -8.96
N ARG A 69 -10.86 -4.42 -7.71
CA ARG A 69 -12.12 -3.69 -7.42
C ARG A 69 -11.98 -2.24 -7.88
N THR A 70 -12.58 -1.92 -9.02
CA THR A 70 -12.40 -0.65 -9.75
C THR A 70 -12.67 0.57 -8.87
N ALA A 71 -13.70 0.51 -8.01
CA ALA A 71 -14.01 1.60 -7.08
C ALA A 71 -12.93 1.82 -6.02
N ARG A 72 -12.30 0.76 -5.51
CA ARG A 72 -11.20 0.89 -4.53
C ARG A 72 -9.95 1.43 -5.21
N VAL A 73 -9.61 0.92 -6.39
CA VAL A 73 -8.48 1.40 -7.20
C VAL A 73 -8.61 2.90 -7.50
N ARG A 74 -9.80 3.35 -7.95
CA ARG A 74 -10.06 4.79 -8.20
C ARG A 74 -9.88 5.65 -6.95
N ARG A 75 -10.35 5.18 -5.79
CA ARG A 75 -10.16 5.90 -4.51
C ARG A 75 -8.68 6.02 -4.14
N LEU A 76 -7.90 4.96 -4.32
CA LEU A 76 -6.48 4.95 -4.00
C LEU A 76 -5.68 5.87 -4.93
N MET A 77 -6.03 5.93 -6.22
CA MET A 77 -5.47 6.91 -7.15
C MET A 77 -5.75 8.35 -6.69
N GLY A 78 -7.03 8.67 -6.39
CA GLY A 78 -7.40 10.00 -5.91
C GLY A 78 -6.75 10.34 -4.57
N PHE A 79 -6.52 9.35 -3.70
CA PHE A 79 -5.77 9.53 -2.46
C PHE A 79 -4.32 9.98 -2.76
N LEU A 80 -3.62 9.29 -3.66
CA LEU A 80 -2.24 9.64 -4.00
C LEU A 80 -2.11 11.01 -4.67
N GLU A 81 -3.13 11.45 -5.41
CA GLU A 81 -3.17 12.80 -6.00
C GLU A 81 -3.32 13.91 -4.94
N GLN A 82 -3.82 13.60 -3.74
CA GLN A 82 -4.22 14.59 -2.72
C GLN A 82 -3.30 14.65 -1.51
N HIS A 83 -2.44 13.65 -1.30
CA HIS A 83 -1.73 13.47 -0.04
C HIS A 83 -0.20 13.55 -0.19
N SER A 84 0.47 13.89 0.93
CA SER A 84 1.90 14.21 1.03
C SER A 84 2.80 13.08 0.52
N PRO A 85 3.98 13.39 -0.07
CA PRO A 85 5.00 12.39 -0.41
C PRO A 85 5.59 11.65 0.81
N GLU A 86 5.33 12.11 2.03
CA GLU A 86 5.72 11.42 3.27
C GLU A 86 4.82 10.21 3.60
N ILE A 87 3.77 10.00 2.81
CA ILE A 87 2.91 8.83 2.86
C ILE A 87 3.29 7.88 1.73
N VAL A 88 3.55 6.62 2.09
CA VAL A 88 3.81 5.53 1.15
C VAL A 88 2.61 4.60 1.15
N LEU A 89 1.85 4.58 0.06
CA LEU A 89 0.72 3.68 -0.12
C LEU A 89 1.20 2.35 -0.72
N VAL A 90 1.15 1.30 0.10
CA VAL A 90 1.59 -0.04 -0.29
C VAL A 90 0.41 -0.97 -0.48
N LEU A 91 0.26 -1.54 -1.67
CA LEU A 91 -0.77 -2.55 -1.91
C LEU A 91 -0.21 -3.95 -1.72
N VAL A 92 -1.01 -4.80 -1.09
CA VAL A 92 -0.77 -6.25 -1.06
C VAL A 92 -1.95 -6.92 -1.72
N THR A 93 -1.69 -7.75 -2.73
CA THR A 93 -2.71 -8.45 -3.50
C THR A 93 -2.36 -9.93 -3.65
N ALA A 94 -3.22 -10.72 -4.28
CA ALA A 94 -2.84 -12.06 -4.72
C ALA A 94 -1.75 -11.98 -5.79
N ASP A 95 -0.81 -12.93 -5.82
CA ASP A 95 0.38 -12.88 -6.69
C ASP A 95 0.02 -12.67 -8.17
N GLY A 96 -0.96 -13.41 -8.67
CA GLY A 96 -1.42 -13.29 -10.06
C GLY A 96 -2.17 -11.99 -10.39
N ALA A 97 -2.44 -11.13 -9.42
CA ALA A 97 -3.16 -9.87 -9.61
C ALA A 97 -2.25 -8.63 -9.48
N VAL A 98 -0.94 -8.81 -9.32
CA VAL A 98 0.02 -7.69 -9.20
C VAL A 98 0.02 -6.84 -10.47
N ASP A 99 0.06 -7.46 -11.65
CA ASP A 99 0.13 -6.75 -12.93
C ASP A 99 -1.22 -6.20 -13.43
N GLU A 100 -2.32 -6.62 -12.80
CA GLU A 100 -3.68 -6.18 -13.13
C GLU A 100 -3.99 -4.79 -12.54
N ILE A 101 -3.31 -4.41 -11.45
CA ILE A 101 -3.57 -3.15 -10.75
C ILE A 101 -2.78 -2.03 -11.42
N ARG A 102 -3.46 -0.91 -11.67
CA ARG A 102 -2.85 0.27 -12.28
C ARG A 102 -1.74 0.85 -11.39
N PRO A 103 -0.54 1.14 -11.92
CA PRO A 103 0.57 1.72 -11.14
C PRO A 103 0.28 3.09 -10.52
N GLU A 104 -0.75 3.79 -10.98
CA GLU A 104 -1.20 5.06 -10.39
C GLU A 104 -1.91 4.88 -9.05
N ALA A 105 -2.30 3.65 -8.68
CA ALA A 105 -3.06 3.37 -7.46
C ALA A 105 -2.19 3.04 -6.25
N TYR A 106 -0.86 3.08 -6.39
CA TYR A 106 0.10 2.70 -5.36
C TYR A 106 1.48 3.30 -5.57
N ASP A 107 2.26 3.38 -4.50
CA ASP A 107 3.69 3.66 -4.55
C ASP A 107 4.48 2.36 -4.68
N GLU A 108 4.12 1.36 -3.88
CA GLU A 108 4.66 0.00 -3.94
C GLU A 108 3.54 -1.05 -3.98
N ILE A 109 3.80 -2.19 -4.62
CA ILE A 109 2.88 -3.33 -4.68
C ILE A 109 3.62 -4.63 -4.44
N TYR A 110 2.99 -5.53 -3.69
CA TYR A 110 3.54 -6.84 -3.34
C TYR A 110 2.48 -7.92 -3.57
N GLY A 111 2.95 -9.08 -4.03
CA GLY A 111 2.18 -10.32 -3.98
C GLY A 111 2.03 -10.82 -2.55
N ALA A 112 1.10 -11.76 -2.35
CA ALA A 112 0.90 -12.42 -1.07
C ALA A 112 2.13 -13.25 -0.66
N SER A 113 2.86 -13.81 -1.64
CA SER A 113 4.12 -14.51 -1.39
C SER A 113 5.25 -13.57 -0.93
N ASP A 114 5.16 -12.28 -1.25
CA ASP A 114 6.22 -11.29 -1.00
C ASP A 114 5.98 -10.45 0.27
N VAL A 115 5.03 -10.85 1.13
CA VAL A 115 4.73 -10.13 2.38
C VAL A 115 5.97 -10.00 3.27
N GLY A 116 6.84 -11.01 3.32
CA GLY A 116 8.10 -10.91 4.06
C GLY A 116 9.06 -9.85 3.51
N ARG A 117 9.07 -9.65 2.19
CA ARG A 117 9.88 -8.62 1.54
C ARG A 117 9.33 -7.22 1.81
N LEU A 118 8.00 -7.08 1.80
CA LEU A 118 7.31 -5.84 2.20
C LEU A 118 7.71 -5.42 3.62
N THR A 119 7.59 -6.32 4.60
CA THR A 119 7.87 -6.00 6.00
C THR A 119 9.35 -5.69 6.23
N THR A 120 10.25 -6.41 5.56
CA THR A 120 11.68 -6.10 5.57
C THR A 120 11.93 -4.70 5.00
N ARG A 121 11.32 -4.36 3.87
CA ARG A 121 11.43 -3.03 3.23
C ARG A 121 10.99 -1.90 4.16
N ILE A 122 9.89 -2.08 4.89
CA ILE A 122 9.44 -1.08 5.89
C ILE A 122 10.42 -1.02 7.07
N SER A 123 10.92 -2.17 7.53
CA SER A 123 11.87 -2.23 8.65
C SER A 123 13.23 -1.61 8.32
N GLU A 124 13.67 -1.70 7.06
CA GLU A 124 14.92 -1.12 6.55
C GLU A 124 14.81 0.38 6.25
N GLN A 125 13.59 0.94 6.22
CA GLN A 125 13.44 2.39 6.12
C GLN A 125 14.03 3.04 7.38
N ASP A 126 15.09 3.81 7.15
CA ASP A 126 15.72 4.65 8.16
C ASP A 126 14.68 5.64 8.71
N PRO A 127 14.40 5.63 10.04
CA PRO A 127 13.50 6.57 10.67
C PRO A 127 13.97 8.04 10.59
N GLU A 128 15.27 8.29 10.45
CA GLU A 128 15.83 9.64 10.36
C GLU A 128 16.28 9.99 8.94
N GLY A 129 16.24 9.01 8.05
CA GLY A 129 16.74 9.12 6.68
C GLY A 129 15.68 9.56 5.66
N ILE A 130 16.15 9.77 4.44
CA ILE A 130 15.32 10.09 3.28
C ILE A 130 14.47 8.86 2.91
N VAL A 131 13.24 9.10 2.46
CA VAL A 131 12.39 8.04 1.87
C VAL A 131 13.17 7.36 0.75
N GLN A 132 13.44 6.05 0.89
CA GLN A 132 14.13 5.33 -0.18
C GLN A 132 13.25 5.27 -1.45
N PRO A 133 13.83 5.28 -2.66
CA PRO A 133 13.08 5.32 -3.91
C PRO A 133 12.08 4.18 -4.06
N PHE A 134 10.87 4.50 -4.47
CA PHE A 134 9.83 3.52 -4.78
C PHE A 134 10.13 2.78 -6.07
N ARG A 135 10.10 1.45 -6.04
CA ARG A 135 10.27 0.62 -7.23
C ARG A 135 8.90 0.18 -7.75
N LYS A 136 8.34 0.95 -8.69
CA LYS A 136 7.15 0.49 -9.43
C LYS A 136 7.53 -0.66 -10.36
N PRO A 137 6.70 -1.71 -10.49
CA PRO A 137 6.88 -2.73 -11.51
C PRO A 137 7.02 -2.06 -12.88
N GLN A 138 8.15 -2.24 -13.53
CA GLN A 138 8.32 -1.75 -14.89
C GLN A 138 7.46 -2.62 -15.78
N ARG A 139 6.33 -2.10 -16.26
CA ARG A 139 5.69 -2.67 -17.45
C ARG A 139 6.76 -2.70 -18.52
N SER A 140 7.09 -3.88 -19.05
CA SER A 140 7.85 -3.98 -20.29
C SER A 140 7.14 -3.10 -21.31
N ARG A 141 7.67 -1.91 -21.56
CA ARG A 141 7.34 -1.14 -22.75
C ARG A 141 7.91 -1.96 -23.88
N MET A 142 7.14 -2.93 -24.37
CA MET A 142 7.34 -3.46 -25.70
C MET A 142 7.15 -2.25 -26.62
N ARG A 143 8.27 -1.58 -26.93
CA ARG A 143 8.34 -0.59 -27.98
C ARG A 143 7.93 -1.36 -29.22
N HIS A 144 6.72 -1.14 -29.72
CA HIS A 144 6.45 -1.39 -31.12
C HIS A 144 7.43 -0.50 -31.87
N HIS A 145 8.52 -1.10 -32.35
CA HIS A 145 9.34 -0.49 -33.35
C HIS A 145 8.47 -0.49 -34.60
N ASP A 146 7.85 0.65 -34.90
CA ASP A 146 7.31 0.89 -36.22
C ASP A 146 8.48 0.81 -37.19
N THR A 147 8.55 -0.29 -37.93
CA THR A 147 9.31 -0.38 -39.17
C THR A 147 8.44 0.22 -40.25
N ALA A 148 8.50 1.54 -40.40
CA ALA A 148 8.04 2.17 -41.63
C ALA A 148 9.10 1.91 -42.72
N LYS A 149 8.62 1.39 -43.85
CA LYS A 149 9.33 1.08 -45.09
C LYS A 149 10.05 2.29 -45.68
#